data_AF-A0A1X7SEM0-F1
#
_entry.id   AF-A0A1X7SEM0-F1
#
_cell.length_a   1.000
_cell.length_b   1.000
_cell.length_c   1.000
_cell.angle_alpha   90.00
_cell.angle_beta   90.00
_cell.angle_gamma   90.00
#
_symmetry.space_group_name_H-M   'P 1'
#
loop_
_entity.id
_entity.type
_entity.pdbx_description
1 polymer ?
#
loop_
_entity_poly.entity_id
_entity_poly.type
_entity_poly.pdbx_seq_one_letter_code
_entity_poly.pdbx_strand_id
1 'polypeptide(L)' 'MRTPLAMACIRGHTKIVELLLKKGANANVTDENELTPLGNASIPGHTEIVKLLLEHGANVNV' A
#
# COMPACT_ATOMS: atom_id res chain seq x y z
N MET A 1 -8.33 -9.28 -4.03
CA MET A 1 -8.03 -8.76 -5.40
C MET A 1 -6.64 -8.17 -5.42
N ARG A 2 -5.77 -8.52 -6.37
CA ARG A 2 -4.40 -7.98 -6.42
C ARG A 2 -4.37 -6.65 -7.18
N THR A 3 -4.28 -5.54 -6.47
CA THR A 3 -4.19 -4.20 -7.09
C THR A 3 -2.75 -3.85 -7.46
N PRO A 4 -2.52 -2.96 -8.45
CA PRO A 4 -1.19 -2.44 -8.74
C PRO A 4 -0.51 -1.84 -7.51
N LEU A 5 -1.28 -1.17 -6.65
CA LEU A 5 -0.79 -0.57 -5.41
C LEU A 5 -0.29 -1.66 -4.43
N ALA A 6 -1.07 -2.72 -4.21
CA ALA A 6 -0.67 -3.83 -3.35
C ALA A 6 0.61 -4.50 -3.85
N MET A 7 0.73 -4.76 -5.15
CA MET A 7 1.95 -5.35 -5.74
C MET A 7 3.19 -4.48 -5.54
N ALA A 8 3.06 -3.17 -5.76
CA ALA A 8 4.15 -2.22 -5.55
C ALA A 8 4.56 -2.13 -4.07
N CYS A 9 3.60 -2.21 -3.16
CA CYS A 9 3.83 -2.25 -1.72
C CYS A 9 4.62 -3.50 -1.30
N ILE A 10 4.18 -4.70 -1.71
CA ILE A 10 4.88 -5.96 -1.42
C ILE A 10 6.34 -5.92 -1.91
N ARG A 11 6.55 -5.36 -3.11
CA ARG A 11 7.86 -5.32 -3.77
C ARG A 11 8.76 -4.16 -3.35
N GLY A 12 8.30 -3.24 -2.50
CA GLY A 12 9.12 -2.12 -2.05
C GLY A 12 9.33 -1.02 -3.11
N HIS A 13 8.43 -0.90 -4.09
CA HIS A 13 8.59 0.04 -5.21
C HIS A 13 8.07 1.45 -4.86
N THR A 14 8.77 2.16 -3.98
CA THR A 14 8.33 3.45 -3.39
C THR A 14 7.85 4.48 -4.42
N LYS A 15 8.60 4.69 -5.51
CA LYS A 15 8.23 5.65 -6.58
C LYS A 15 6.93 5.27 -7.30
N ILE A 16 6.67 3.98 -7.47
CA ILE A 16 5.44 3.48 -8.10
C ILE A 16 4.26 3.66 -7.12
N VAL A 17 4.47 3.35 -5.84
CA VAL A 17 3.46 3.58 -4.80
C VAL A 17 3.03 5.04 -4.77
N GLU A 18 3.98 5.97 -4.71
CA GLU A 18 3.70 7.41 -4.71
C GLU A 18 2.90 7.85 -5.95
N LEU A 19 3.29 7.38 -7.13
CA LEU A 19 2.58 7.69 -8.38
C LEU A 19 1.13 7.21 -8.37
N LEU A 20 0.90 5.97 -7.91
CA LEU A 20 -0.44 5.38 -7.85
C LEU A 20 -1.33 6.11 -6.85
N LEU A 21 -0.79 6.45 -5.67
CA LEU A 21 -1.51 7.21 -4.65
C LEU A 21 -1.89 8.61 -5.15
N LYS A 22 -0.97 9.31 -5.82
CA LYS A 22 -1.25 10.60 -6.49
C LYS A 22 -2.31 10.52 -7.58
N LYS A 23 -2.55 9.34 -8.15
CA LYS A 23 -3.61 9.09 -9.14
C LYS A 23 -4.92 8.59 -8.52
N GLY A 24 -5.03 8.60 -7.19
CA GLY A 24 -6.25 8.25 -6.47
C GLY A 24 -6.44 6.74 -6.28
N ALA A 25 -5.37 5.95 -6.29
CA ALA A 25 -5.45 4.55 -5.92
C ALA A 25 -5.96 4.40 -4.48
N ASN A 26 -6.97 3.55 -4.28
CA ASN A 26 -7.52 3.30 -2.95
C ASN A 26 -6.55 2.47 -2.10
N ALA A 27 -6.04 3.07 -1.02
CA ALA A 27 -5.07 2.47 -0.10
C ALA A 27 -5.67 1.43 0.87
N ASN A 28 -7.00 1.21 0.86
CA ASN A 28 -7.73 0.34 1.78
C ASN A 28 -8.33 -0.91 1.10
N VAL A 29 -7.98 -1.18 -0.17
CA VAL A 29 -8.47 -2.38 -0.87
C VAL A 29 -7.71 -3.61 -0.38
N THR A 30 -8.42 -4.62 0.11
CA THR A 30 -7.83 -5.87 0.55
C THR A 30 -7.56 -6.83 -0.62
N ASP A 31 -6.47 -7.59 -0.51
CA ASP A 31 -6.17 -8.68 -1.42
C ASP A 31 -6.92 -9.98 -1.06
N GLU A 32 -6.53 -11.10 -1.67
CA GLU A 32 -7.16 -12.42 -1.41
C GLU A 32 -6.82 -13.00 -0.03
N ASN A 33 -5.78 -12.47 0.63
CA ASN A 33 -5.36 -12.85 1.98
C ASN A 33 -5.85 -11.82 3.02
N GLU A 34 -6.84 -11.00 2.67
CA GLU A 34 -7.37 -9.93 3.52
C GLU A 34 -6.33 -8.86 3.88
N LEU A 35 -5.21 -8.76 3.14
CA LEU A 35 -4.18 -7.76 3.40
C LEU A 35 -4.43 -6.47 2.63
N THR A 36 -4.39 -5.34 3.35
CA THR A 36 -4.36 -4.00 2.75
C THR A 36 -2.98 -3.68 2.16
N PRO A 37 -2.86 -2.67 1.27
CA PRO A 37 -1.57 -2.11 0.87
C PRO A 37 -0.65 -1.79 2.06
N LEU A 38 -1.22 -1.31 3.17
CA LEU A 38 -0.49 -1.02 4.40
C LEU A 38 0.06 -2.30 5.04
N GLY A 39 -0.75 -3.35 5.19
CA GLY A 39 -0.29 -4.66 5.67
C GLY A 39 0.80 -5.26 4.77
N ASN A 40 0.60 -5.17 3.46
CA ASN A 40 1.53 -5.64 2.44
C ASN A 40 2.90 -4.93 2.45
N ALA A 41 2.95 -3.64 2.80
CA ALA A 41 4.20 -2.91 3.02
C ALA A 41 4.81 -3.18 4.40
N SER A 42 3.97 -3.46 5.40
CA SER A 42 4.39 -3.65 6.80
C SER A 42 5.09 -4.99 7.01
N ILE A 43 4.60 -6.08 6.42
CA ILE A 43 5.22 -7.43 6.52
C ILE A 43 6.71 -7.42 6.15
N PRO A 44 7.12 -6.88 4.98
CA PRO A 44 8.53 -6.80 4.61
C PRO A 44 9.28 -5.61 5.25
N GLY A 45 8.62 -4.73 6.00
CA GLY A 45 9.25 -3.60 6.68
C GLY A 45 9.56 -2.40 5.78
N HIS A 46 8.77 -2.13 4.74
CA HIS A 46 8.98 -1.00 3.83
C HIS A 46 8.50 0.33 4.43
N THR A 47 9.22 0.84 5.43
CA THR A 47 8.86 2.03 6.23
C THR A 47 8.47 3.26 5.40
N GLU A 48 9.18 3.55 4.31
CA GLU A 48 8.89 4.72 3.47
C GLU A 48 7.57 4.57 2.71
N ILE A 49 7.22 3.35 2.31
CA ILE A 49 5.92 3.06 1.71
C ILE A 49 4.82 3.15 2.77
N VAL A 50 5.06 2.67 3.99
CA VAL A 50 4.12 2.80 5.11
C VAL A 50 3.80 4.28 5.35
N LYS A 51 4.81 5.15 5.42
CA LYS A 51 4.60 6.61 5.55
C LYS A 51 3.74 7.17 4.42
N LEU A 52 4.06 6.85 3.17
CA LEU A 52 3.30 7.32 2.00
C LEU A 52 1.83 6.89 2.05
N LEU A 53 1.55 5.64 2.43
CA LEU A 53 0.19 5.13 2.55
C LEU A 53 -0.60 5.87 3.65
N LEU A 54 0.03 6.13 4.79
CA LEU A 54 -0.59 6.88 5.90
C LEU A 54 -0.87 8.33 5.52
N GLU A 55 0.05 8.99 4.81
CA GLU A 55 -0.14 10.35 4.28
C GLU A 55 -1.33 10.43 3.31
N HIS A 56 -1.66 9.32 2.64
CA HIS A 56 -2.79 9.22 1.72
C HIS A 56 -4.03 8.55 2.34
N GLY A 57 -4.11 8.50 3.67
CA GLY A 57 -5.32 8.09 4.39
C GLY A 57 -5.57 6.59 4.45
N ALA A 58 -4.51 5.76 4.36
CA ALA A 58 -4.62 4.35 4.69
C ALA A 58 -5.06 4.17 6.16
N ASN A 59 -6.02 3.29 6.41
CA ASN A 59 -6.49 2.97 7.74
C ASN A 59 -5.55 1.94 8.39
N VAL A 60 -5.09 2.25 9.61
CA VAL A 60 -4.13 1.44 10.38
C VAL A 60 -4.74 0.22 11.06
N ASN A 61 -6.07 0.13 11.12
CA ASN A 61 -6.80 -0.89 11.87
C ASN A 61 -7.50 -1.93 10.98
N VAL A 62 -7.21 -1.95 9.67
CA VAL A 62 -7.87 -2.82 8.68
C VAL A 62 -6.86 -3.57 7.81
#